data_AF-R9NZ28-F1
#
_entry.id   AF-R9NZ28-F1
#
_cell.length_a   1.000
_cell.length_b   1.000
_cell.length_c   1.000
_cell.angle_alpha   90.00
_cell.angle_beta   90.00
_cell.angle_gamma   90.00
#
_symmetry.space_group_name_H-M   'P 1'
#
loop_
_entity.id
_entity.type
_entity.pdbx_description
1 polymer ?
#
loop_
_entity_poly.entity_id
_entity_poly.type
_entity_poly.pdbx_seq_one_letter_code
_entity_poly.pdbx_strand_id
1 'polypeptide(L)'
;MALSIFVPIGYIATLVVSMLVFSRIYRRRSALNMAKSYQPWFAEGHEARDIYQTLVAADPPAPEEVLKAALLNRAMTDVRRIMRMRDDKQALATLLQKGSIGDETMARFNLAEKELEAEILDVVSEANTFREGWGQLIFPTASEMVAHLKHKEIYYGIQRQREAEVKKLEDQGLPVPKATVELPPLVTPPGTKIEIQGGPQGGPGGGATGGMPQGGQGGPGGPDGPSINLPMTGSGADARVTLPNGMQIHPAQLAALMQGPLPPNLPPQQAAMLMEARAQLQALQEQAQAQHEQQQKATAEASKATAGVASTLSADSGAPPAAAAATKTATVEDSDDA
;
A
#
# COMPACT_ATOMS: atom_id res chain seq x y z
N MET A 1 -56.53 1.13 -42.42
CA MET A 1 -56.46 0.04 -41.42
C MET A 1 -55.49 0.48 -40.34
N ALA A 2 -55.97 0.82 -39.15
CA ALA A 2 -55.10 1.28 -38.07
C ALA A 2 -54.39 0.07 -37.43
N LEU A 3 -53.06 0.02 -37.54
CA LEU A 3 -52.25 -0.96 -36.82
C LEU A 3 -52.33 -0.65 -35.32
N SER A 4 -52.84 -1.60 -34.57
CA SER A 4 -53.01 -1.51 -33.11
C SER A 4 -51.68 -1.17 -32.42
N ILE A 5 -51.69 -0.19 -31.53
CA ILE A 5 -50.52 0.24 -30.73
C ILE A 5 -49.93 -0.89 -29.88
N PHE A 6 -50.70 -1.95 -29.64
CA PHE A 6 -50.23 -3.14 -28.95
C PHE A 6 -49.22 -3.96 -29.77
N VAL A 7 -49.24 -3.86 -31.10
CA VAL A 7 -48.30 -4.56 -31.99
C VAL A 7 -46.85 -4.10 -31.79
N PRO A 8 -46.50 -2.80 -31.87
CA PRO A 8 -45.14 -2.34 -31.62
C PRO A 8 -44.70 -2.56 -30.16
N ILE A 9 -45.61 -2.45 -29.19
CA ILE A 9 -45.31 -2.72 -27.78
C ILE A 9 -44.97 -4.20 -27.57
N GLY A 10 -45.76 -5.11 -28.17
CA GLY A 10 -45.50 -6.55 -28.13
C GLY A 10 -44.17 -6.93 -28.77
N TYR A 11 -43.81 -6.27 -29.88
CA TYR A 11 -42.50 -6.46 -30.53
C TYR A 11 -41.33 -6.06 -29.62
N ILE A 12 -41.41 -4.89 -28.98
CA ILE A 12 -40.36 -4.45 -28.04
C ILE A 12 -40.32 -5.37 -26.82
N ALA A 13 -41.47 -5.76 -26.26
CA ALA A 13 -41.53 -6.66 -25.11
C ALA A 13 -40.88 -8.03 -25.42
N THR A 14 -41.16 -8.60 -26.58
CA THR A 14 -40.54 -9.88 -27.01
C THR A 14 -39.03 -9.74 -27.25
N LEU A 15 -38.56 -8.62 -27.80
CA LEU A 15 -37.12 -8.33 -27.90
C LEU A 15 -36.46 -8.20 -26.53
N VAL A 16 -37.08 -7.48 -25.59
CA VAL A 16 -36.53 -7.32 -24.23
C VAL A 16 -36.49 -8.66 -23.51
N VAL A 17 -37.56 -9.46 -23.57
CA VAL A 17 -37.61 -10.77 -22.93
C VAL A 17 -36.55 -11.71 -23.54
N SER A 18 -36.45 -11.77 -24.87
CA SER A 18 -35.44 -12.61 -25.53
C SER A 18 -34.01 -12.16 -25.21
N MET A 19 -33.75 -10.84 -25.18
CA MET A 19 -32.45 -10.28 -24.78
C MET A 19 -32.11 -10.59 -23.32
N LEU A 20 -33.06 -10.48 -22.40
CA LEU A 20 -32.85 -10.80 -20.98
C LEU A 20 -32.57 -12.29 -20.76
N VAL A 21 -33.34 -13.16 -21.43
CA VAL A 21 -33.12 -14.62 -21.37
C VAL A 21 -31.75 -14.98 -21.94
N PHE A 22 -31.39 -14.44 -23.11
CA PHE A 22 -30.09 -14.66 -23.72
C PHE A 22 -28.95 -14.14 -22.83
N SER A 23 -29.04 -12.90 -22.33
CA SER A 23 -28.04 -12.30 -21.42
C SER A 23 -27.85 -13.14 -20.16
N ARG A 24 -28.94 -13.63 -19.56
CA ARG A 24 -28.87 -14.50 -18.38
C ARG A 24 -28.21 -15.84 -18.67
N ILE A 25 -28.57 -16.50 -19.78
CA ILE A 25 -27.96 -17.78 -20.18
C ILE A 25 -26.48 -17.59 -20.53
N TYR A 26 -26.15 -16.57 -21.31
CA TYR A 26 -24.78 -16.26 -21.72
C TYR A 26 -23.90 -15.93 -20.51
N ARG A 27 -24.33 -15.04 -19.62
CA ARG A 27 -23.57 -14.71 -18.39
C ARG A 27 -23.40 -15.93 -17.49
N ARG A 28 -24.44 -16.77 -17.35
CA ARG A 28 -24.35 -18.02 -16.57
C ARG A 28 -23.35 -18.99 -17.20
N ARG A 29 -23.38 -19.17 -18.53
CA ARG A 29 -22.45 -20.07 -19.23
C ARG A 29 -21.02 -19.55 -19.23
N SER A 30 -20.85 -18.23 -19.40
CA SER A 30 -19.55 -17.56 -19.29
C SER A 30 -18.94 -17.75 -17.90
N ALA A 31 -19.71 -17.51 -16.84
CA ALA A 31 -19.26 -17.74 -15.46
C ALA A 31 -18.87 -19.22 -15.20
N LEU A 32 -19.67 -20.17 -15.71
CA LEU A 32 -19.34 -21.61 -15.58
C LEU A 32 -18.07 -21.99 -16.34
N ASN A 33 -17.83 -21.39 -17.50
CA ASN A 33 -16.60 -21.64 -18.27
C ASN A 33 -15.37 -21.08 -17.55
N MET A 34 -15.48 -19.88 -16.96
CA MET A 34 -14.40 -19.30 -16.14
C MET A 34 -14.13 -20.14 -14.88
N ALA A 35 -15.17 -20.70 -14.26
CA ALA A 35 -15.02 -21.59 -13.11
C ALA A 35 -14.32 -22.92 -13.48
N LYS A 36 -14.55 -23.44 -14.69
CA LYS A 36 -13.87 -24.66 -15.18
C LYS A 36 -12.40 -24.42 -15.54
N SER A 37 -12.05 -23.21 -15.99
CA SER A 37 -10.67 -22.82 -16.28
C SER A 37 -9.94 -22.25 -15.06
N TYR A 38 -10.57 -22.24 -13.88
CA TYR A 38 -9.97 -21.75 -12.65
C TYR A 38 -8.78 -22.63 -12.26
N GLN A 39 -7.62 -21.99 -12.18
CA GLN A 39 -6.41 -22.52 -11.59
C GLN A 39 -5.95 -21.49 -10.56
N PRO A 40 -5.67 -21.89 -9.30
CA PRO A 40 -5.15 -20.96 -8.29
C PRO A 40 -3.87 -20.30 -8.79
N TRP A 41 -3.75 -18.98 -8.63
CA TRP A 41 -2.55 -18.25 -9.04
C TRP A 41 -1.32 -18.68 -8.25
N PHE A 42 -1.50 -19.00 -6.96
CA PHE A 42 -0.48 -19.56 -6.09
C PHE A 42 -0.67 -21.07 -5.96
N ALA A 43 0.17 -21.85 -6.65
CA ALA A 43 0.11 -23.31 -6.66
C ALA A 43 0.41 -23.96 -5.30
N GLU A 44 1.13 -23.26 -4.42
CA GLU A 44 1.56 -23.76 -3.11
C GLU A 44 0.42 -23.82 -2.06
N GLY A 45 -0.80 -23.38 -2.40
CA GLY A 45 -1.90 -23.30 -1.44
C GLY A 45 -1.62 -22.28 -0.31
N HIS A 46 -2.50 -22.14 0.68
CA HIS A 46 -2.32 -21.21 1.80
C HIS A 46 -2.04 -21.94 3.13
N GLU A 47 -0.91 -22.63 3.23
CA GLU A 47 -0.53 -23.44 4.39
C GLU A 47 -0.69 -22.69 5.73
N ALA A 48 -0.21 -21.43 5.83
CA ALA A 48 -0.29 -20.66 7.08
C ALA A 48 -1.74 -20.39 7.55
N ARG A 49 -2.69 -20.32 6.62
CA ARG A 49 -4.12 -20.15 6.89
C ARG A 49 -4.71 -21.48 7.34
N ASP A 50 -4.37 -22.56 6.65
CA ASP A 50 -4.83 -23.91 6.98
C ASP A 50 -4.34 -24.33 8.38
N ILE A 51 -3.09 -24.02 8.73
CA ILE A 51 -2.53 -24.21 10.08
C ILE A 51 -3.34 -23.41 11.09
N TYR A 52 -3.59 -22.13 10.84
CA TYR A 52 -4.36 -21.29 11.75
C TYR A 52 -5.79 -21.82 11.94
N GLN A 53 -6.50 -22.16 10.87
CA GLN A 53 -7.84 -22.73 10.94
C GLN A 53 -7.87 -24.06 11.68
N THR A 54 -6.85 -24.90 11.48
CA THR A 54 -6.69 -26.16 12.23
C THR A 54 -6.48 -25.89 13.72
N LEU A 55 -5.69 -24.88 14.08
CA LEU A 55 -5.48 -24.48 15.48
C LEU A 55 -6.75 -23.90 16.12
N VAL A 56 -7.55 -23.14 15.37
CA VAL A 56 -8.85 -22.62 15.83
C VAL A 56 -9.87 -23.75 16.03
N ALA A 57 -9.84 -24.76 15.16
CA ALA A 57 -10.74 -25.92 15.24
C ALA A 57 -10.25 -27.04 16.19
N ALA A 58 -9.06 -26.91 16.77
CA ALA A 58 -8.48 -27.92 17.63
C ALA A 58 -9.21 -28.03 18.98
N ASP A 59 -9.35 -29.27 19.47
CA ASP A 59 -9.86 -29.59 20.81
C ASP A 59 -8.83 -30.48 21.53
N PRO A 60 -8.19 -30.02 22.63
CA PRO A 60 -8.46 -28.83 23.44
C PRO A 60 -8.09 -27.49 22.75
N PRO A 61 -8.71 -26.37 23.15
CA PRO A 61 -8.48 -25.07 22.53
C PRO A 61 -7.02 -24.65 22.67
N ALA A 62 -6.42 -24.22 21.55
CA ALA A 62 -5.06 -23.71 21.52
C ALA A 62 -4.94 -22.43 22.38
N PRO A 63 -3.78 -22.20 23.05
CA PRO A 63 -3.54 -20.95 23.76
C PRO A 63 -3.65 -19.73 22.85
N GLU A 64 -4.16 -18.62 23.39
CA GLU A 64 -4.39 -17.40 22.63
C GLU A 64 -3.09 -16.82 22.06
N GLU A 65 -1.96 -16.98 22.75
CA GLU A 65 -0.64 -16.56 22.29
C GLU A 65 -0.21 -17.30 21.01
N VAL A 66 -0.52 -18.59 20.94
CA VAL A 66 -0.22 -19.43 19.77
C VAL A 66 -1.11 -19.02 18.59
N LEU A 67 -2.39 -18.73 18.84
CA LEU A 67 -3.31 -18.24 17.81
C LEU A 67 -2.88 -16.88 17.25
N LYS A 68 -2.46 -15.94 18.12
CA LYS A 68 -1.92 -14.63 17.70
C LYS A 68 -0.65 -14.79 16.87
N ALA A 69 0.25 -15.68 17.26
CA ALA A 69 1.47 -15.97 16.51
C ALA A 69 1.18 -16.63 15.15
N ALA A 70 0.21 -17.54 15.10
CA ALA A 70 -0.25 -18.17 13.86
C ALA A 70 -0.92 -17.17 12.91
N LEU A 71 -1.77 -16.27 13.43
CA LEU A 71 -2.38 -15.20 12.64
C LEU A 71 -1.32 -14.23 12.08
N LEU A 72 -0.28 -13.92 12.86
CA LEU A 72 0.84 -13.12 12.38
C LEU A 72 1.63 -13.83 11.27
N ASN A 73 1.78 -15.16 11.35
CA ASN A 73 2.40 -15.95 10.28
C ASN A 73 1.56 -15.98 9.00
N ARG A 74 0.24 -16.09 9.14
CA ARG A 74 -0.73 -15.91 8.04
C ARG A 74 -0.53 -14.55 7.38
N ALA A 75 -0.53 -13.46 8.15
CA ALA A 75 -0.29 -12.10 7.64
C ALA A 75 1.10 -11.95 6.96
N MET A 76 2.17 -12.56 7.50
CA MET A 76 3.49 -12.55 6.84
C MET A 76 3.49 -13.28 5.48
N THR A 77 2.67 -14.31 5.34
CA THR A 77 2.50 -15.04 4.06
C THR A 77 1.74 -14.18 3.06
N ASP A 78 0.70 -13.47 3.50
CA ASP A 78 -0.03 -12.52 2.68
C ASP A 78 0.85 -11.36 2.22
N VAL A 79 1.69 -10.79 3.09
CA VAL A 79 2.65 -9.74 2.69
C VAL A 79 3.59 -10.22 1.58
N ARG A 80 4.13 -11.44 1.70
CA ARG A 80 4.98 -12.02 0.64
C ARG A 80 4.23 -12.16 -0.68
N ARG A 81 2.95 -12.54 -0.64
CA ARG A 81 2.08 -12.61 -1.82
C ARG A 81 1.79 -11.24 -2.40
N ILE A 82 1.51 -10.23 -1.57
CA ILE A 82 1.28 -8.85 -2.02
C ILE A 82 2.50 -8.33 -2.78
N MET A 83 3.71 -8.53 -2.23
CA MET A 83 4.95 -8.11 -2.88
C MET A 83 5.11 -8.78 -4.25
N ARG A 84 4.90 -10.10 -4.32
CA ARG A 84 4.97 -10.87 -5.56
C ARG A 84 3.91 -10.41 -6.58
N MET A 85 2.66 -10.24 -6.16
CA MET A 85 1.57 -9.76 -7.03
C MET A 85 1.88 -8.39 -7.61
N ARG A 86 2.40 -7.47 -6.80
CA ARG A 86 2.75 -6.12 -7.28
C ARG A 86 3.82 -6.17 -8.36
N ASP A 87 4.85 -6.98 -8.17
CA ASP A 87 5.95 -7.12 -9.12
C ASP A 87 5.46 -7.84 -10.40
N ASP A 88 4.63 -8.88 -10.25
CA ASP A 88 4.00 -9.61 -11.36
C ASP A 88 3.05 -8.69 -12.18
N LYS A 89 2.29 -7.80 -11.53
CA LYS A 89 1.36 -6.87 -12.20
C LYS A 89 2.08 -5.98 -13.22
N GLN A 90 3.25 -5.47 -12.85
CA GLN A 90 4.07 -4.63 -13.73
C GLN A 90 4.62 -5.42 -14.92
N ALA A 91 5.11 -6.64 -14.66
CA ALA A 91 5.60 -7.53 -15.71
C ALA A 91 4.49 -7.96 -16.69
N LEU A 92 3.33 -8.36 -16.17
CA LEU A 92 2.18 -8.80 -16.96
C LEU A 92 1.61 -7.70 -17.85
N ALA A 93 1.53 -6.46 -17.35
CA ALA A 93 1.07 -5.32 -18.15
C ALA A 93 1.95 -5.12 -19.39
N THR A 94 3.26 -5.28 -19.25
CA THR A 94 4.22 -5.18 -20.36
C THR A 94 4.07 -6.34 -21.34
N LEU A 95 3.88 -7.57 -20.84
CA LEU A 95 3.75 -8.77 -21.67
C LEU A 95 2.42 -8.83 -22.42
N LEU A 96 1.35 -8.27 -21.85
CA LEU A 96 0.04 -8.14 -22.48
C LEU A 96 0.09 -7.16 -23.67
N GLN A 97 0.76 -6.00 -23.50
CA GLN A 97 0.96 -5.05 -24.61
C GLN A 97 1.75 -5.66 -25.77
N LYS A 98 2.68 -6.59 -25.48
CA LYS A 98 3.45 -7.34 -26.48
C LYS A 98 2.66 -8.48 -27.14
N GLY A 99 1.44 -8.78 -26.69
CA GLY A 99 0.62 -9.89 -27.19
C GLY A 99 1.17 -11.29 -26.85
N SER A 100 2.16 -11.37 -25.95
CA SER A 100 2.80 -12.63 -25.54
C SER A 100 1.98 -13.44 -24.53
N ILE A 101 0.96 -12.82 -23.94
CA ILE A 101 0.05 -13.41 -22.95
C ILE A 101 -1.39 -13.09 -23.37
N GLY A 102 -2.31 -14.04 -23.20
CA GLY A 102 -3.73 -13.84 -23.50
C GLY A 102 -4.50 -13.13 -22.38
N ASP A 103 -5.64 -12.51 -22.73
CA ASP A 103 -6.52 -11.77 -21.80
C ASP A 103 -7.03 -12.63 -20.63
N GLU A 104 -7.18 -13.94 -20.86
CA GLU A 104 -7.57 -14.92 -19.83
C GLU A 104 -6.60 -14.93 -18.64
N THR A 105 -5.29 -14.83 -18.87
CA THR A 105 -4.29 -14.78 -17.79
C THR A 105 -4.44 -13.51 -16.98
N MET A 106 -4.71 -12.38 -17.64
CA MET A 106 -4.95 -11.10 -16.96
C MET A 106 -6.23 -11.14 -16.12
N ALA A 107 -7.30 -11.76 -16.64
CA ALA A 107 -8.54 -11.98 -15.88
C ALA A 107 -8.30 -12.85 -14.63
N ARG A 108 -7.49 -13.92 -14.74
CA ARG A 108 -7.10 -14.77 -13.61
C ARG A 108 -6.26 -14.02 -12.58
N PHE A 109 -5.31 -13.21 -13.03
CA PHE A 109 -4.51 -12.37 -12.14
C PHE A 109 -5.39 -11.41 -11.33
N ASN A 110 -6.34 -10.74 -11.98
CA ASN A 110 -7.29 -9.84 -11.30
C ASN A 110 -8.18 -10.58 -10.29
N LEU A 111 -8.59 -11.82 -10.60
CA LEU A 111 -9.34 -12.65 -9.66
C LEU A 111 -8.50 -12.99 -8.43
N ALA A 112 -7.24 -13.38 -8.63
CA ALA A 112 -6.32 -13.66 -7.53
C ALA A 112 -6.00 -12.42 -6.69
N GLU A 113 -5.92 -11.22 -7.30
CA GLU A 113 -5.79 -9.96 -6.58
C GLU A 113 -6.99 -9.73 -5.66
N LYS A 114 -8.22 -9.99 -6.15
CA LYS A 114 -9.44 -9.88 -5.34
C LYS A 114 -9.53 -10.93 -4.25
N GLU A 115 -9.07 -12.15 -4.50
CA GLU A 115 -8.99 -13.21 -3.49
C GLU A 115 -8.02 -12.83 -2.37
N LEU A 116 -6.85 -12.27 -2.72
CA LEU A 116 -5.89 -11.77 -1.74
C LEU A 116 -6.40 -10.56 -0.96
N GLU A 117 -7.11 -9.63 -1.61
CA GLU A 117 -7.78 -8.51 -0.92
C GLU A 117 -8.81 -9.00 0.10
N ALA A 118 -9.61 -10.02 -0.25
CA ALA A 118 -10.58 -10.62 0.66
C ALA A 118 -9.89 -11.30 1.87
N GLU A 119 -8.80 -12.02 1.62
CA GLU A 119 -7.99 -12.65 2.68
C GLU A 119 -7.39 -11.60 3.63
N ILE A 120 -6.88 -10.48 3.11
CA ILE A 120 -6.36 -9.36 3.93
C ILE A 120 -7.47 -8.81 4.84
N LEU A 121 -8.68 -8.60 4.31
CA LEU A 121 -9.81 -8.11 5.11
C LEU A 121 -10.22 -9.10 6.19
N ASP A 122 -10.19 -10.40 5.88
CA ASP A 122 -10.46 -11.47 6.85
C ASP A 122 -9.45 -11.43 8.00
N VAL A 123 -8.15 -11.39 7.69
CA VAL A 123 -7.06 -11.27 8.68
C VAL A 123 -7.18 -10.00 9.54
N VAL A 124 -7.51 -8.85 8.94
CA VAL A 124 -7.75 -7.60 9.68
C VAL A 124 -8.94 -7.75 10.63
N SER A 125 -10.03 -8.37 10.16
CA SER A 125 -11.23 -8.57 10.97
C SER A 125 -10.96 -9.52 12.14
N GLU A 126 -10.24 -10.62 11.91
CA GLU A 126 -9.83 -11.57 12.95
C GLU A 126 -8.85 -10.93 13.95
N ALA A 127 -7.88 -10.13 13.49
CA ALA A 127 -6.99 -9.41 14.40
C ALA A 127 -7.78 -8.48 15.34
N ASN A 128 -8.83 -7.84 14.84
CA ASN A 128 -9.69 -7.00 15.67
C ASN A 128 -10.55 -7.79 16.67
N THR A 129 -10.81 -9.09 16.45
CA THR A 129 -11.50 -9.92 17.46
C THR A 129 -10.61 -10.26 18.65
N PHE A 130 -9.30 -10.41 18.43
CA PHE A 130 -8.33 -10.60 19.53
C PHE A 130 -8.07 -9.31 20.30
N ARG A 131 -7.91 -8.18 19.58
CA ARG A 131 -7.71 -6.87 20.20
C ARG A 131 -8.16 -5.76 19.26
N GLU A 132 -9.03 -4.89 19.75
CA GLU A 132 -9.48 -3.72 19.01
C GLU A 132 -8.29 -2.86 18.53
N GLY A 133 -8.29 -2.50 17.25
CA GLY A 133 -7.23 -1.72 16.61
C GLY A 133 -6.00 -2.52 16.18
N TRP A 134 -5.89 -3.81 16.52
CA TRP A 134 -4.74 -4.62 16.10
C TRP A 134 -4.71 -4.86 14.60
N GLY A 135 -5.87 -4.90 13.93
CA GLY A 135 -5.96 -5.06 12.48
C GLY A 135 -5.23 -3.95 11.68
N GLN A 136 -5.09 -2.75 12.22
CA GLN A 136 -4.32 -1.67 11.58
C GLN A 136 -2.80 -1.87 11.70
N LEU A 137 -2.35 -2.60 12.73
CA LEU A 137 -0.94 -2.77 13.07
C LEU A 137 -0.36 -4.09 12.56
N ILE A 138 -1.20 -5.11 12.33
CA ILE A 138 -0.74 -6.46 12.01
C ILE A 138 0.06 -6.52 10.69
N PHE A 139 -0.41 -5.87 9.62
CA PHE A 139 0.25 -5.88 8.32
C PHE A 139 1.56 -5.06 8.28
N PRO A 140 1.63 -3.84 8.85
CA PRO A 140 2.91 -3.14 9.02
C PRO A 140 3.93 -3.97 9.81
N THR A 141 3.50 -4.58 10.92
CA THR A 141 4.38 -5.44 11.74
C THR A 141 4.84 -6.67 10.96
N ALA A 142 3.93 -7.34 10.24
CA ALA A 142 4.26 -8.48 9.39
C ALA A 142 5.24 -8.10 8.25
N SER A 143 5.12 -6.88 7.70
CA SER A 143 6.03 -6.38 6.67
C SER A 143 7.46 -6.22 7.18
N GLU A 144 7.64 -5.63 8.36
CA GLU A 144 8.94 -5.53 9.02
C GLU A 144 9.53 -6.91 9.34
N MET A 145 8.69 -7.85 9.79
CA MET A 145 9.14 -9.22 10.05
C MET A 145 9.59 -9.95 8.78
N VAL A 146 8.85 -9.82 7.67
CA VAL A 146 9.23 -10.39 6.38
C VAL A 146 10.54 -9.78 5.88
N ALA A 147 10.72 -8.47 6.00
CA ALA A 147 11.96 -7.79 5.65
C ALA A 147 13.14 -8.30 6.51
N HIS A 148 12.95 -8.42 7.82
CA HIS A 148 13.96 -8.95 8.73
C HIS A 148 14.33 -10.41 8.40
N LEU A 149 13.35 -11.27 8.11
CA LEU A 149 13.59 -12.65 7.70
C LEU A 149 14.38 -12.74 6.40
N LYS A 150 14.06 -11.89 5.42
CA LYS A 150 14.81 -11.80 4.16
C LYS A 150 16.26 -11.39 4.39
N HIS A 151 16.51 -10.39 5.23
CA HIS A 151 17.88 -9.99 5.58
C HIS A 151 18.64 -11.09 6.31
N LYS A 152 17.97 -11.79 7.24
CA LYS A 152 18.53 -12.93 7.98
C LYS A 152 18.90 -14.09 7.05
N GLU A 153 18.04 -14.41 6.08
CA GLU A 153 18.28 -15.44 5.07
C GLU A 153 19.50 -15.10 4.21
N ILE A 154 19.59 -13.86 3.70
CA ILE A 154 20.74 -13.39 2.92
C ILE A 154 22.02 -13.50 3.75
N TYR A 155 21.98 -13.03 5.00
CA TYR A 155 23.13 -13.05 5.88
C TYR A 155 23.67 -14.47 6.11
N TYR A 156 22.81 -15.44 6.43
CA TYR A 156 23.25 -16.84 6.57
C TYR A 156 23.63 -17.47 5.23
N GLY A 157 22.97 -17.07 4.15
CA GLY A 157 23.30 -17.49 2.79
C GLY A 157 24.74 -17.13 2.39
N ILE A 158 25.24 -15.97 2.82
CA ILE A 158 26.62 -15.54 2.55
C ILE A 158 27.64 -16.52 3.15
N GLN A 159 27.40 -17.01 4.37
CA GLN A 159 28.31 -17.98 5.02
C GLN A 159 28.35 -19.30 4.24
N ARG A 160 27.18 -19.82 3.86
CA ARG A 160 27.08 -21.05 3.06
C ARG A 160 27.73 -20.89 1.67
N GLN A 161 27.52 -19.75 1.01
CA GLN A 161 28.14 -19.47 -0.30
C GLN A 161 29.66 -19.37 -0.19
N ARG A 162 30.15 -18.76 0.89
CA ARG A 162 31.59 -18.68 1.16
C ARG A 162 32.21 -20.06 1.30
N GLU A 163 31.63 -20.93 2.14
CA GLU A 163 32.13 -22.30 2.32
C GLU A 163 32.14 -23.09 1.01
N ALA A 164 31.10 -22.95 0.18
CA ALA A 164 31.02 -23.60 -1.12
C ALA A 164 32.10 -23.09 -2.10
N GLU A 165 32.35 -21.78 -2.14
CA GLU A 165 33.38 -21.21 -3.02
C GLU A 165 34.79 -21.55 -2.53
N VAL A 166 35.03 -21.55 -1.22
CA VAL A 166 36.31 -21.99 -0.63
C VAL A 166 36.62 -23.42 -1.06
N LYS A 167 35.66 -24.34 -0.89
CA LYS A 167 35.83 -25.74 -1.32
C LYS A 167 36.14 -25.85 -2.81
N LYS A 168 35.42 -25.09 -3.65
CA LYS A 168 35.65 -25.07 -5.09
C LYS A 168 37.05 -24.56 -5.46
N LEU A 169 37.56 -23.56 -4.73
CA LEU A 169 38.91 -23.03 -4.94
C LEU A 169 39.99 -24.00 -4.45
N GLU A 170 39.74 -24.70 -3.34
CA GLU A 170 40.60 -25.79 -2.83
C GLU A 170 40.69 -26.95 -3.83
N ASP A 171 39.55 -27.38 -4.39
CA ASP A 171 39.49 -28.42 -5.43
C ASP A 171 40.26 -28.01 -6.70
N GLN A 172 40.31 -26.70 -6.99
CA GLN A 172 41.05 -26.13 -8.14
C GLN A 172 42.51 -25.80 -7.82
N GLY A 173 42.98 -26.03 -6.58
CA GLY A 173 44.34 -25.72 -6.14
C GLY A 173 44.68 -24.21 -6.12
N LEU A 174 43.66 -23.35 -6.11
CA LEU A 174 43.81 -21.90 -6.09
C LEU A 174 43.85 -21.38 -4.63
N PRO A 175 44.58 -20.28 -4.34
CA PRO A 175 44.67 -19.76 -2.99
C PRO A 175 43.32 -19.20 -2.52
N VAL A 176 42.88 -19.62 -1.34
CA VAL A 176 41.62 -19.17 -0.73
C VAL A 176 41.74 -17.70 -0.31
N PRO A 177 40.87 -16.80 -0.82
CA PRO A 177 40.86 -15.41 -0.42
C PRO A 177 40.47 -15.26 1.06
N LYS A 178 41.31 -14.59 1.84
CA LYS A 178 40.96 -14.21 3.22
C LYS A 178 39.84 -13.16 3.20
N ALA A 179 38.82 -13.36 4.02
CA ALA A 179 37.71 -12.42 4.12
C ALA A 179 38.20 -11.08 4.71
N THR A 180 38.05 -9.99 3.96
CA THR A 180 38.35 -8.63 4.45
C THR A 180 37.33 -8.14 5.48
N VAL A 181 36.12 -8.72 5.46
CA VAL A 181 35.03 -8.38 6.39
C VAL A 181 34.58 -9.67 7.07
N GLU A 182 34.87 -9.79 8.36
CA GLU A 182 34.27 -10.81 9.20
C GLU A 182 32.84 -10.39 9.51
N LEU A 183 31.89 -11.25 9.16
CA LEU A 183 30.48 -11.01 9.43
C LEU A 183 30.25 -11.15 10.94
N PRO A 184 29.81 -10.10 11.65
CA PRO A 184 29.62 -10.18 13.10
C PRO A 184 28.51 -11.19 13.39
N PRO A 185 28.69 -12.15 14.32
CA PRO A 185 27.69 -13.17 14.58
C PRO A 185 26.37 -12.49 14.98
N LEU A 186 25.28 -12.80 14.29
CA LEU A 186 23.94 -12.40 14.73
C LEU A 186 23.58 -13.17 16.01
N VAL A 187 24.10 -12.70 17.14
CA VAL A 187 23.58 -13.02 18.46
C VAL A 187 22.35 -12.12 18.61
N THR A 188 21.16 -12.64 18.32
CA THR A 188 19.99 -12.15 19.04
C THR A 188 20.27 -12.44 20.51
N PRO A 189 20.41 -11.43 21.39
CA PRO A 189 20.71 -11.70 22.78
C PRO A 189 19.66 -12.67 23.34
N PRO A 190 20.03 -13.85 23.85
CA PRO A 190 19.09 -14.71 24.56
C PRO A 190 18.68 -13.97 25.84
N GLY A 191 17.49 -13.36 25.84
CA GLY A 191 16.98 -12.64 27.01
C GLY A 191 16.21 -11.34 26.76
N THR A 192 15.75 -11.02 25.54
CA THR A 192 14.76 -9.94 25.35
C THR A 192 13.44 -10.32 26.02
N LYS A 193 13.33 -10.08 27.33
CA LYS A 193 12.06 -10.08 28.05
C LYS A 193 11.25 -8.90 27.52
N ILE A 194 10.22 -9.22 26.74
CA ILE A 194 9.16 -8.28 26.41
C ILE A 194 8.29 -8.20 27.67
N GLU A 195 8.58 -7.24 28.55
CA GLU A 195 7.70 -6.95 29.68
C GLU A 195 6.43 -6.26 29.14
N ILE A 196 5.36 -7.05 28.99
CA ILE A 196 4.02 -6.55 28.72
C ILE A 196 3.53 -5.93 30.04
N GLN A 197 3.59 -4.60 30.14
CA GLN A 197 3.13 -3.86 31.30
C GLN A 197 1.60 -4.02 31.45
N GLY A 198 1.19 -4.99 32.26
CA GLY A 198 -0.18 -5.12 32.75
C GLY A 198 -0.56 -3.93 33.63
N GLY A 199 -1.80 -3.49 33.52
CA GLY A 199 -2.34 -2.32 34.24
C GLY A 199 -2.30 -2.46 35.76
N PRO A 200 -2.35 -1.33 36.51
CA PRO A 200 -2.01 -1.30 37.93
C PRO A 200 -3.18 -1.76 38.82
N GLN A 201 -2.89 -2.70 39.72
CA GLN A 201 -3.73 -3.04 40.87
C GLN A 201 -2.91 -2.90 42.17
N GLY A 202 -3.33 -1.95 43.01
CA GLY A 202 -3.27 -1.97 44.49
C GLY A 202 -1.90 -1.94 45.20
N GLY A 203 -1.64 -0.84 45.94
CA GLY A 203 -0.56 -0.74 46.96
C GLY A 203 -0.79 -1.64 48.19
N PRO A 204 -0.03 -1.52 49.32
CA PRO A 204 0.60 -0.33 49.92
C PRO A 204 2.14 -0.50 50.12
N GLY A 205 3.02 0.46 50.43
CA GLY A 205 3.00 1.70 51.21
C GLY A 205 4.38 1.80 51.91
N GLY A 206 5.00 2.99 51.96
CA GLY A 206 6.22 3.25 52.76
C GLY A 206 7.36 3.90 51.98
N GLY A 207 7.58 5.20 52.20
CA GLY A 207 8.49 6.02 51.40
C GLY A 207 9.93 6.10 51.89
N ALA A 208 10.80 6.64 51.03
CA ALA A 208 11.94 7.47 51.40
C ALA A 208 12.50 8.20 50.16
N THR A 209 13.01 9.38 50.44
CA THR A 209 13.54 10.47 49.62
C THR A 209 14.74 10.16 48.71
N GLY A 210 14.81 10.86 47.57
CA GLY A 210 16.06 11.44 47.06
C GLY A 210 16.54 11.00 45.66
N GLY A 211 16.66 11.96 44.73
CA GLY A 211 17.61 11.89 43.61
C GLY A 211 17.03 11.80 42.19
N MET A 212 16.83 12.97 41.56
CA MET A 212 16.90 13.16 40.10
C MET A 212 18.37 12.99 39.62
N PRO A 213 18.66 12.61 38.35
CA PRO A 213 18.15 13.33 37.18
C PRO A 213 17.77 12.51 35.93
N GLN A 214 16.70 13.01 35.30
CA GLN A 214 16.57 13.41 33.88
C GLN A 214 16.79 12.36 32.77
N GLY A 215 15.71 12.10 32.01
CA GLY A 215 15.77 11.47 30.70
C GLY A 215 14.41 11.37 29.99
N GLY A 216 14.02 12.44 29.28
CA GLY A 216 13.30 12.35 27.99
C GLY A 216 11.84 11.89 28.01
N GLN A 217 10.93 12.79 28.34
CA GLN A 217 9.49 12.66 28.14
C GLN A 217 9.15 12.91 26.66
N GLY A 218 8.67 11.89 25.96
CA GLY A 218 8.06 11.99 24.64
C GLY A 218 6.55 11.88 24.75
N GLY A 219 5.84 12.93 24.33
CA GLY A 219 4.42 12.93 23.98
C GLY A 219 4.01 14.34 23.52
N PRO A 220 2.86 14.55 22.88
CA PRO A 220 1.92 13.58 22.29
C PRO A 220 1.49 13.91 20.83
N GLY A 221 1.02 12.90 20.11
CA GLY A 221 -0.23 12.96 19.32
C GLY A 221 -0.29 13.71 17.98
N GLY A 222 -0.68 12.95 16.95
CA GLY A 222 -1.81 13.32 16.09
C GLY A 222 -1.51 13.83 14.67
N PRO A 223 -2.47 13.67 13.74
CA PRO A 223 -2.22 13.33 12.34
C PRO A 223 -2.33 14.53 11.36
N ASP A 224 -1.82 14.33 10.15
CA ASP A 224 -1.99 15.16 8.95
C ASP A 224 -1.34 16.56 8.94
N GLY A 225 -0.09 16.59 8.46
CA GLY A 225 0.56 17.79 7.93
C GLY A 225 1.73 17.41 6.99
N PRO A 226 1.98 18.18 5.91
CA PRO A 226 3.05 17.87 4.97
C PRO A 226 4.42 18.00 5.65
N SER A 227 5.18 16.90 5.67
CA SER A 227 6.54 16.87 6.22
C SER A 227 7.48 17.66 5.31
N ILE A 228 7.74 18.92 5.66
CA ILE A 228 8.77 19.73 5.02
C ILE A 228 10.13 19.26 5.57
N ASN A 229 10.86 18.49 4.74
CA ASN A 229 12.21 18.07 5.05
C ASN A 229 13.17 19.26 4.86
N LEU A 230 13.48 19.96 5.96
CA LEU A 230 14.50 21.00 5.98
C LEU A 230 15.86 20.35 6.29
N PRO A 231 16.93 20.63 5.52
CA PRO A 231 18.25 20.10 5.80
C PRO A 231 18.76 20.65 7.14
N MET A 232 19.01 19.75 8.09
CA MET A 232 19.70 20.03 9.35
C MET A 232 21.21 19.91 9.13
N THR A 233 21.97 20.88 9.62
CA THR A 233 23.43 20.78 9.69
C THR A 233 23.87 20.81 11.14
N GLY A 234 24.70 19.84 11.54
CA GLY A 234 25.19 19.67 12.92
C GLY A 234 24.33 18.74 13.78
N SER A 235 24.85 18.40 14.98
CA SER A 235 24.15 17.59 15.99
C SER A 235 24.38 18.18 17.38
N GLY A 236 23.36 18.17 18.25
CA GLY A 236 23.44 18.75 19.60
C GLY A 236 23.20 20.27 19.66
N ALA A 237 23.90 20.97 20.55
CA ALA A 237 23.73 22.42 20.81
C ALA A 237 24.06 23.32 19.61
N ASP A 238 24.82 22.80 18.65
CA ASP A 238 25.23 23.50 17.43
C ASP A 238 24.34 23.21 16.22
N ALA A 239 23.23 22.49 16.42
CA ALA A 239 22.28 22.22 15.34
C ALA A 239 21.68 23.52 14.79
N ARG A 240 21.67 23.65 13.46
CA ARG A 240 21.08 24.78 12.73
C ARG A 240 20.13 24.25 11.65
N VAL A 241 18.94 24.85 11.59
CA VAL A 241 17.93 24.61 10.55
C VAL A 241 17.95 25.78 9.59
N THR A 242 18.13 25.50 8.29
CA THR A 242 18.14 26.55 7.26
C THR A 242 16.76 26.69 6.64
N LEU A 243 16.15 27.88 6.74
CA LEU A 243 14.87 28.18 6.12
C LEU A 243 15.01 28.48 4.62
N PRO A 244 13.92 28.40 3.84
CA PRO A 244 13.93 28.67 2.39
C PRO A 244 14.42 30.06 1.97
N ASN A 245 14.50 31.01 2.91
CA ASN A 245 15.05 32.36 2.71
C ASN A 245 16.56 32.47 3.05
N GLY A 246 17.23 31.35 3.35
CA GLY A 246 18.65 31.29 3.64
C GLY A 246 19.04 31.58 5.10
N MET A 247 18.09 31.87 6.00
CA MET A 247 18.38 32.12 7.41
C MET A 247 18.53 30.82 8.21
N GLN A 248 19.52 30.76 9.10
CA GLN A 248 19.79 29.61 9.98
C GLN A 248 19.27 29.88 11.40
N ILE A 249 18.37 29.03 11.90
CA ILE A 249 17.82 29.14 13.26
C ILE A 249 18.08 27.89 14.09
N HIS A 250 18.08 28.04 15.42
CA HIS A 250 18.23 26.91 16.33
C HIS A 250 16.93 26.09 16.38
N PRO A 251 16.97 24.74 16.45
CA PRO A 251 15.78 23.88 16.44
C PRO A 251 14.77 24.17 17.57
N ALA A 252 15.24 24.66 18.72
CA ALA A 252 14.35 25.08 19.82
C ALA A 252 13.50 26.31 19.47
N GLN A 253 13.99 27.20 18.60
CA GLN A 253 13.23 28.35 18.10
C GLN A 253 12.22 27.94 17.02
N LEU A 254 12.55 26.91 16.21
CA LEU A 254 11.59 26.31 15.27
C LEU A 254 10.43 25.64 16.01
N ALA A 255 10.70 24.93 17.11
CA ALA A 255 9.65 24.33 17.94
C ALA A 255 8.74 25.37 18.60
N ALA A 256 9.30 26.50 19.07
CA ALA A 256 8.53 27.61 19.63
C ALA A 256 7.65 28.33 18.59
N LEU A 257 8.03 28.30 17.31
CA LEU A 257 7.22 28.78 16.19
C LEU A 257 6.00 27.89 15.90
N MET A 258 6.10 26.60 16.19
CA MET A 258 5.08 25.61 15.83
C MET A 258 4.05 25.34 16.93
N GLN A 259 4.35 25.60 18.21
CA GLN A 259 3.49 25.18 19.32
C GLN A 259 3.24 26.30 20.34
N GLY A 260 2.12 27.00 20.19
CA GLY A 260 1.44 27.63 21.33
C GLY A 260 2.00 28.98 21.84
N PRO A 261 1.45 29.49 22.96
CA PRO A 261 1.67 30.86 23.42
C PRO A 261 3.13 31.09 23.84
N LEU A 262 3.67 32.24 23.42
CA LEU A 262 5.06 32.62 23.61
C LEU A 262 5.47 32.60 25.09
N PRO A 263 6.65 32.06 25.44
CA PRO A 263 7.16 32.11 26.81
C PRO A 263 7.41 33.58 27.22
N PRO A 264 7.04 33.99 28.46
CA PRO A 264 6.97 35.38 28.89
C PRO A 264 8.31 36.12 29.05
N ASN A 265 9.44 35.53 28.65
CA ASN A 265 10.77 36.07 28.94
C ASN A 265 11.70 36.16 27.70
N LEU A 266 11.13 36.42 26.52
CA LEU A 266 11.92 36.65 25.30
C LEU A 266 12.41 38.11 25.20
N PRO A 267 13.59 38.36 24.61
CA PRO A 267 14.04 39.71 24.29
C PRO A 267 13.00 40.41 23.38
N PRO A 268 12.65 41.69 23.63
CA PRO A 268 11.53 42.36 22.95
C PRO A 268 11.68 42.41 21.41
N GLN A 269 12.90 42.42 20.89
CA GLN A 269 13.15 42.36 19.44
C GLN A 269 12.80 41.00 18.82
N GLN A 270 13.05 39.89 19.52
CA GLN A 270 12.73 38.55 19.01
C GLN A 270 11.23 38.27 19.10
N ALA A 271 10.56 38.77 20.13
CA ALA A 271 9.10 38.65 20.26
C ALA A 271 8.36 39.40 19.13
N ALA A 272 8.82 40.61 18.77
CA ALA A 272 8.25 41.37 17.66
C ALA A 272 8.46 40.66 16.31
N MET A 273 9.66 40.14 16.06
CA MET A 273 9.98 39.44 14.81
C MET A 273 9.17 38.14 14.64
N LEU A 274 8.98 37.38 15.72
CA LEU A 274 8.16 36.16 15.72
C LEU A 274 6.68 36.46 15.46
N MET A 275 6.17 37.58 15.99
CA MET A 275 4.80 38.02 15.76
C MET A 275 4.60 38.45 14.30
N GLU A 276 5.57 39.18 13.73
CA GLU A 276 5.54 39.57 12.32
C GLU A 276 5.64 38.37 11.38
N ALA A 277 6.50 37.40 11.67
CA ALA A 277 6.63 36.16 10.90
C ALA A 277 5.33 35.34 10.92
N ARG A 278 4.65 35.28 12.06
CA ARG A 278 3.33 34.61 12.17
C ARG A 278 2.25 35.34 11.38
N ALA A 279 2.24 36.67 11.42
CA ALA A 279 1.27 37.48 10.68
C ALA A 279 1.42 37.28 9.16
N GLN A 280 2.65 37.21 8.64
CA GLN A 280 2.91 36.93 7.23
C GLN A 280 2.46 35.53 6.81
N LEU A 281 2.64 34.53 7.68
CA LEU A 281 2.23 33.15 7.41
C LEU A 281 0.71 32.98 7.35
N GLN A 282 -0.03 33.66 8.23
CA GLN A 282 -1.51 33.67 8.17
C GLN A 282 -2.01 34.40 6.91
N ALA A 283 -1.41 35.54 6.55
CA ALA A 283 -1.78 36.26 5.33
C ALA A 283 -1.56 35.41 4.07
N LEU A 284 -0.47 34.61 4.02
CA LEU A 284 -0.21 33.70 2.91
C LEU A 284 -1.24 32.56 2.85
N GLN A 285 -1.65 32.04 4.02
CA GLN A 285 -2.65 30.97 4.11
C GLN A 285 -4.03 31.45 3.68
N GLU A 286 -4.41 32.68 4.04
CA GLU A 286 -5.65 33.31 3.58
C GLU A 286 -5.65 33.54 2.06
N GLN A 287 -4.52 33.96 1.47
CA GLN A 287 -4.40 34.07 0.01
C GLN A 287 -4.52 32.72 -0.69
N ALA A 288 -3.93 31.66 -0.13
CA ALA A 288 -4.04 30.31 -0.68
C ALA A 288 -5.49 29.78 -0.62
N GLN A 289 -6.20 30.05 0.47
CA GLN A 289 -7.62 29.68 0.60
C GLN A 289 -8.51 30.47 -0.37
N ALA A 290 -8.25 31.77 -0.53
CA ALA A 290 -8.98 32.61 -1.49
C ALA A 290 -8.78 32.14 -2.95
N GLN A 291 -7.56 31.70 -3.31
CA GLN A 291 -7.30 31.11 -4.63
C GLN A 291 -8.03 29.78 -4.81
N HIS A 292 -8.06 28.93 -3.78
CA HIS A 292 -8.81 27.67 -3.82
C HIS A 292 -10.32 27.88 -3.97
N GLU A 293 -10.90 28.88 -3.29
CA GLU A 293 -12.32 29.23 -3.47
C GLU A 293 -12.62 29.80 -4.86
N GLN A 294 -11.73 30.62 -5.42
CA GLN A 294 -11.88 31.11 -6.79
C GLN A 294 -11.77 29.98 -7.81
N GLN A 295 -10.87 29.01 -7.60
CA GLN A 295 -10.72 27.85 -8.48
C GLN A 295 -11.93 26.92 -8.37
N GLN A 296 -12.50 26.72 -7.18
CA GLN A 296 -13.75 25.98 -7.01
C GLN A 296 -14.94 26.68 -7.67
N LYS A 297 -15.05 28.02 -7.55
CA LYS A 297 -16.10 28.79 -8.25
C LYS A 297 -15.94 28.72 -9.77
N ALA A 298 -14.72 28.81 -10.30
CA ALA A 298 -14.46 28.66 -11.74
C ALA A 298 -14.78 27.23 -12.25
N THR A 299 -14.52 26.19 -11.44
CA THR A 299 -14.85 24.80 -11.79
C THR A 299 -16.36 24.54 -11.71
N ALA A 300 -17.06 25.20 -10.77
CA ALA A 300 -18.52 25.16 -10.67
C ALA A 300 -19.21 25.91 -11.83
N GLU A 301 -18.64 27.02 -12.31
CA GLU A 301 -19.15 27.74 -13.49
C GLU A 301 -18.87 26.97 -14.79
N ALA A 302 -17.71 26.31 -14.92
CA ALA A 302 -17.37 25.46 -16.08
C ALA A 302 -18.27 24.21 -16.18
N SER A 303 -18.65 23.61 -15.04
CA SER A 303 -19.60 22.49 -14.99
C SER A 303 -21.05 22.91 -15.29
N LYS A 304 -21.42 24.17 -15.00
CA LYS A 304 -22.73 24.73 -15.36
C LYS A 304 -22.81 25.10 -16.86
N ALA A 305 -21.71 25.52 -17.47
CA ALA A 305 -21.63 25.79 -18.91
C ALA A 305 -21.66 24.52 -19.79
N THR A 306 -21.08 23.41 -19.31
CA THR A 306 -21.11 22.11 -20.01
C THR A 306 -22.47 21.40 -19.93
N ALA A 307 -23.26 21.64 -18.89
CA ALA A 307 -24.65 21.16 -18.80
C ALA A 307 -25.62 21.91 -19.74
N GLY A 308 -25.29 23.14 -20.17
CA GLY A 308 -26.12 23.94 -21.09
C GLY A 308 -26.02 23.54 -22.56
N VAL A 309 -24.90 22.93 -22.99
CA VAL A 309 -24.64 22.62 -24.42
C VAL A 309 -25.19 21.26 -24.85
N ALA A 310 -25.46 20.34 -23.91
CA ALA A 310 -26.02 19.02 -24.22
C ALA A 310 -27.52 19.03 -24.57
N SER A 311 -28.20 20.19 -24.51
CA SER A 311 -29.64 20.32 -24.73
C SER A 311 -30.05 20.74 -26.16
N THR A 312 -29.09 20.96 -27.08
CA THR A 312 -29.37 21.57 -28.41
C THR A 312 -28.72 20.84 -29.59
N LEU A 313 -28.55 19.52 -29.54
CA LEU A 313 -28.16 18.72 -30.71
C LEU A 313 -29.03 17.46 -30.80
N SER A 314 -30.27 17.66 -31.23
CA SER A 314 -31.16 16.61 -31.73
C SER A 314 -32.02 17.20 -32.85
N ALA A 315 -31.46 17.26 -34.05
CA ALA A 315 -32.23 17.28 -35.29
C ALA A 315 -31.31 16.93 -36.48
N ASP A 316 -31.80 15.97 -37.28
CA ASP A 316 -31.52 15.78 -38.72
C ASP A 316 -30.21 15.06 -39.11
N SER A 317 -30.14 14.12 -40.07
CA SER A 317 -30.97 13.00 -40.54
C SER A 317 -30.07 12.22 -41.54
N GLY A 318 -30.36 10.94 -41.80
CA GLY A 318 -29.93 10.26 -43.03
C GLY A 318 -28.89 9.13 -42.90
N ALA A 319 -29.39 7.89 -42.92
CA ALA A 319 -28.65 6.70 -43.35
C ALA A 319 -29.04 6.38 -44.83
N PRO A 320 -28.59 5.30 -45.54
CA PRO A 320 -27.42 4.38 -45.46
C PRO A 320 -26.77 4.22 -46.91
N PRO A 321 -26.14 3.11 -47.40
CA PRO A 321 -25.77 1.81 -46.83
C PRO A 321 -24.36 1.22 -47.17
N ALA A 322 -24.15 0.03 -46.61
CA ALA A 322 -23.05 -0.94 -46.66
C ALA A 322 -22.32 -1.22 -47.99
N ALA A 323 -21.05 -1.63 -47.89
CA ALA A 323 -20.39 -2.55 -48.84
C ALA A 323 -19.22 -3.31 -48.18
N ALA A 324 -19.00 -4.52 -48.67
CA ALA A 324 -18.15 -5.59 -48.12
C ALA A 324 -16.72 -5.62 -48.67
N ALA A 325 -15.86 -6.37 -47.96
CA ALA A 325 -14.73 -7.18 -48.43
C ALA A 325 -13.65 -6.58 -49.36
N ALA A 326 -12.39 -6.62 -48.91
CA ALA A 326 -11.28 -7.19 -49.69
C ALA A 326 -10.00 -7.36 -48.85
N THR A 327 -9.65 -8.61 -48.64
CA THR A 327 -8.31 -9.12 -48.29
C THR A 327 -7.30 -8.74 -49.37
N LYS A 328 -6.11 -8.23 -49.00
CA LYS A 328 -4.90 -8.34 -49.82
C LYS A 328 -3.68 -8.58 -48.95
N THR A 329 -3.22 -9.82 -49.01
CA THR A 329 -1.87 -10.30 -48.76
C THR A 329 -0.88 -9.62 -49.72
N ALA A 330 0.30 -9.25 -49.22
CA ALA A 330 1.49 -9.03 -50.04
C ALA A 330 2.72 -9.45 -49.22
N THR A 331 3.26 -10.60 -49.62
CA THR A 331 4.53 -11.19 -49.25
C THR A 331 5.67 -10.37 -49.86
N VAL A 332 6.74 -10.12 -49.10
CA VAL A 332 8.06 -9.79 -49.65
C VAL A 332 9.05 -10.70 -48.93
N GLU A 333 9.49 -11.74 -49.63
CA GLU A 333 10.75 -12.42 -49.40
C GLU A 333 11.86 -11.51 -49.93
N ASP A 334 12.94 -11.34 -49.17
CA ASP A 334 14.27 -11.22 -49.78
C ASP A 334 15.32 -11.86 -48.87
N SER A 335 16.38 -12.23 -49.53
CA SER A 335 17.22 -13.41 -49.42
C SER A 335 18.42 -13.21 -48.49
N ASP A 336 18.88 -14.30 -47.89
CA ASP A 336 20.25 -14.48 -47.41
C ASP A 336 21.26 -14.29 -48.55
N ASP A 337 22.37 -13.57 -48.30
CA ASP A 337 23.72 -14.09 -48.52
C ASP A 337 24.83 -13.16 -47.97
N ALA A 338 25.87 -13.82 -47.43
CA ALA A 338 27.20 -13.36 -46.99
C ALA A 338 27.37 -12.72 -45.58
#